data_AF-A0A8T0NK82-F1
#
_entry.id   AF-A0A8T0NK82-F1
#
_cell.length_a   1.000
_cell.length_b   1.000
_cell.length_c   1.000
_cell.angle_alpha   90.00
_cell.angle_beta   90.00
_cell.angle_gamma   90.00
#
_symmetry.space_group_name_H-M   'P 1'
#
loop_
_entity.id
_entity.type
_entity.pdbx_description
1 polymer ?
#
loop_
_entity_poly.entity_id
_entity_poly.type
_entity_poly.pdbx_seq_one_letter_code
_entity_poly.pdbx_strand_id
1 'polypeptide(L)'
;MEARYEALRRAAEEVAAVDAHAHNLVELASAFPFLRCFSEAEGDALALAPHSLSFKRSLRDIAALYNCEASLEKVEEFRTAEGLKSISSKCFEAANISAILIDDGITFDKMLDLESHKALSPLIGRVLRIERLAETIINDESFSGSSWTLDSFTESYVAKLKSVSTQIVALKSIAAYRSGLEINPNVSKTDAEDGLRKELTGPRPFRITNKNLIDYLFTCSLEIAVSANLPVQIHTGFGDKDLDLRKCNPLHLRAVLEDKRFSKCQIVLLHASYPFSKEASYLASVYSQVYLDFGLAIPKLSVHGMTSSLKELLELAPIKKVMFSTDGYAFPETYYLGAKKARDVVYNVLAAACEDGDLSIQEAIEAVDDIFRRNALHLYKLNVTNGSINNETTIAGGGVSSTSVEEDVLFVRIIWSDASGQNRCRVVPAGRFYEVTRNKGVGLTFAVMGMTSFCDGPADGTNLTGVGEIRLVPDMPTLLRLPWSSREEMVMADMQIRPGEAWEYCPRNALRKVTKVLLDEFNVTMKAGFENEFFLRRKLVSDGVEQWVPYDNTNYCSTSAFDGASSILQEVYSSLKTSDIVVEQA
;
A
#
# COMPACT_ATOMS: atom_id res chain seq x y z
N MET A 1 26.05 -11.54 10.59
CA MET A 1 25.06 -11.21 9.53
C MET A 1 23.83 -10.55 10.16
N GLU A 2 23.27 -11.09 11.26
CA GLU A 2 22.09 -10.55 11.96
C GLU A 2 22.19 -9.07 12.39
N ALA A 3 23.33 -8.59 12.88
CA ALA A 3 23.47 -7.20 13.32
C ALA A 3 23.30 -6.15 12.19
N ARG A 4 23.55 -6.52 10.92
CA ARG A 4 23.46 -5.57 9.79
C ARG A 4 22.01 -5.24 9.42
N TYR A 5 21.11 -6.23 9.51
CA TYR A 5 19.71 -6.12 9.11
C TYR A 5 18.75 -6.07 10.30
N GLU A 6 19.25 -5.82 11.51
CA GLU A 6 18.45 -5.78 12.73
C GLU A 6 17.30 -4.76 12.63
N ALA A 7 17.58 -3.56 12.09
CA ALA A 7 16.56 -2.53 11.88
C ALA A 7 15.47 -2.98 10.88
N LEU A 8 15.85 -3.68 9.81
CA LEU A 8 14.91 -4.23 8.84
C LEU A 8 14.07 -5.36 9.45
N ARG A 9 14.68 -6.24 10.24
CA ARG A 9 13.99 -7.30 10.98
C ARG A 9 12.96 -6.71 11.93
N ARG A 10 13.37 -5.72 12.71
CA ARG A 10 12.50 -5.00 13.65
C ARG A 10 11.32 -4.33 12.94
N ALA A 11 11.58 -3.64 11.83
CA ALA A 11 10.52 -3.02 11.03
C ALA A 11 9.49 -4.06 10.54
N ALA A 12 9.95 -5.22 10.06
CA ALA A 12 9.06 -6.29 9.61
C ALA A 12 8.25 -6.92 10.76
N GLU A 13 8.82 -7.01 11.97
CA GLU A 13 8.14 -7.56 13.15
C GLU A 13 7.13 -6.58 13.76
N GLU A 14 7.45 -5.29 13.80
CA GLU A 14 6.67 -4.26 14.51
C GLU A 14 5.60 -3.58 13.64
N VAL A 15 5.67 -3.66 12.30
CA VAL A 15 4.69 -2.98 11.43
C VAL A 15 3.27 -3.47 11.71
N ALA A 16 2.35 -2.54 12.00
CA ALA A 16 0.93 -2.85 12.16
C ALA A 16 0.31 -3.05 10.78
N ALA A 17 -0.02 -4.30 10.43
CA ALA A 17 -0.39 -4.67 9.07
C ALA A 17 -1.84 -4.31 8.73
N VAL A 18 -2.13 -4.06 7.46
CA VAL A 18 -3.48 -4.02 6.89
C VAL A 18 -3.66 -5.33 6.15
N ASP A 19 -4.52 -6.20 6.67
CA ASP A 19 -4.88 -7.44 6.02
C ASP A 19 -5.90 -7.16 4.90
N ALA A 20 -5.39 -7.02 3.67
CA ALA A 20 -6.17 -6.54 2.54
C ALA A 20 -7.18 -7.56 1.99
N HIS A 21 -7.13 -8.82 2.42
CA HIS A 21 -8.11 -9.85 2.03
C HIS A 21 -8.14 -10.99 3.05
N ALA A 22 -9.31 -11.22 3.63
CA ALA A 22 -9.59 -12.33 4.52
C ALA A 22 -11.10 -12.68 4.53
N HIS A 23 -11.49 -13.63 5.38
CA HIS A 23 -12.84 -14.18 5.45
C HIS A 23 -13.32 -14.41 6.89
N ASN A 24 -14.63 -14.52 7.04
CA ASN A 24 -15.28 -14.71 8.33
C ASN A 24 -14.75 -15.93 9.11
N LEU A 25 -14.70 -15.78 10.43
CA LEU A 25 -14.49 -16.85 11.40
C LEU A 25 -15.74 -17.72 11.55
N VAL A 26 -15.57 -18.92 12.11
CA VAL A 26 -16.66 -19.81 12.52
C VAL A 26 -16.67 -19.99 14.03
N GLU A 27 -17.83 -20.36 14.58
CA GLU A 27 -17.93 -20.78 15.98
C GLU A 27 -17.10 -22.05 16.26
N LEU A 28 -16.63 -22.24 17.48
CA LEU A 28 -15.92 -23.46 17.89
C LEU A 28 -16.75 -24.74 17.70
N ALA A 29 -18.08 -24.62 17.78
CA ALA A 29 -18.98 -25.74 17.58
C ALA A 29 -19.25 -26.05 16.09
N SER A 30 -18.59 -25.35 15.16
CA SER A 30 -18.72 -25.58 13.72
C SER A 30 -18.25 -26.98 13.34
N ALA A 31 -18.94 -27.61 12.40
CA ALA A 31 -18.52 -28.85 11.75
C ALA A 31 -17.34 -28.64 10.79
N PHE A 32 -16.89 -27.40 10.55
CA PHE A 32 -15.77 -27.11 9.67
C PHE A 32 -14.46 -27.66 10.26
N PRO A 33 -13.77 -28.63 9.61
CA PRO A 33 -12.65 -29.32 10.23
C PRO A 33 -11.46 -28.41 10.48
N PHE A 34 -10.90 -28.41 11.70
CA PHE A 34 -9.73 -27.59 12.03
C PHE A 34 -8.51 -27.88 11.15
N LEU A 35 -8.41 -29.11 10.62
CA LEU A 35 -7.37 -29.48 9.67
C LEU A 35 -7.34 -28.61 8.40
N ARG A 36 -8.46 -27.98 8.03
CA ARG A 36 -8.56 -26.99 6.93
C ARG A 36 -7.73 -25.74 7.20
N CYS A 37 -7.41 -25.43 8.46
CA CYS A 37 -6.45 -24.38 8.80
C CYS A 37 -5.14 -24.52 8.00
N PHE A 38 -4.72 -25.76 7.71
CA PHE A 38 -3.45 -26.08 7.06
C PHE A 38 -3.55 -26.40 5.56
N SER A 39 -4.75 -26.56 4.99
CA SER A 39 -4.92 -27.10 3.63
C SER A 39 -6.23 -26.67 2.95
N GLU A 40 -6.15 -26.43 1.64
CA GLU A 40 -7.30 -26.25 0.75
C GLU A 40 -7.93 -27.58 0.31
N ALA A 41 -7.40 -28.72 0.76
CA ALA A 41 -7.97 -30.04 0.46
C ALA A 41 -9.27 -30.31 1.24
N GLU A 42 -10.13 -31.15 0.67
CA GLU A 42 -11.35 -31.65 1.30
C GLU A 42 -11.45 -33.18 1.15
N GLY A 43 -12.36 -33.80 1.91
CA GLY A 43 -12.57 -35.25 1.89
C GLY A 43 -11.29 -36.05 2.18
N ASP A 44 -11.09 -37.15 1.47
CA ASP A 44 -9.95 -38.06 1.68
C ASP A 44 -8.58 -37.38 1.51
N ALA A 45 -8.50 -36.36 0.63
CA ALA A 45 -7.26 -35.61 0.44
C ALA A 45 -6.88 -34.78 1.67
N LEU A 46 -7.87 -34.29 2.43
CA LEU A 46 -7.62 -33.56 3.67
C LEU A 46 -6.99 -34.45 4.73
N ALA A 47 -7.31 -35.75 4.77
CA ALA A 47 -6.73 -36.69 5.73
C ALA A 47 -5.20 -36.82 5.59
N LEU A 48 -4.63 -36.47 4.42
CA LEU A 48 -3.19 -36.46 4.18
C LEU A 48 -2.52 -35.11 4.48
N ALA A 49 -3.28 -34.06 4.78
CA ALA A 49 -2.75 -32.75 5.15
C ALA A 49 -1.71 -32.79 6.30
N PRO A 50 -1.83 -33.66 7.33
CA PRO A 50 -0.84 -33.79 8.39
C PRO A 50 0.57 -34.17 7.94
N HIS A 51 0.73 -34.66 6.70
CA HIS A 51 2.00 -35.04 6.10
C HIS A 51 2.63 -33.92 5.25
N SER A 52 1.97 -32.77 5.12
CA SER A 52 2.50 -31.62 4.38
C SER A 52 3.51 -30.80 5.20
N LEU A 53 4.44 -30.13 4.51
CA LEU A 53 5.39 -29.19 5.13
C LEU A 53 4.67 -28.03 5.82
N SER A 54 3.59 -27.52 5.19
CA SER A 54 2.77 -26.45 5.72
C SER A 54 2.18 -26.82 7.08
N PHE A 55 1.54 -27.99 7.17
CA PHE A 55 0.99 -28.49 8.42
C PHE A 55 2.05 -28.61 9.52
N LYS A 56 3.16 -29.32 9.26
CA LYS A 56 4.19 -29.57 10.29
C LYS A 56 4.79 -28.27 10.84
N ARG A 57 5.01 -27.28 9.98
CA ARG A 57 5.54 -25.97 10.38
C ARG A 57 4.49 -25.17 11.15
N SER A 58 3.31 -25.00 10.57
CA SER A 58 2.25 -24.16 11.13
C SER A 58 1.70 -24.73 12.44
N LEU A 59 1.64 -26.05 12.61
CA LEU A 59 1.26 -26.67 13.89
C LEU A 59 2.23 -26.30 15.01
N ARG A 60 3.54 -26.29 14.73
CA ARG A 60 4.55 -25.85 15.71
C ARG A 60 4.42 -24.37 16.04
N ASP A 61 4.10 -23.53 15.05
CA ASP A 61 3.89 -22.10 15.28
C ASP A 61 2.66 -21.84 16.16
N ILE A 62 1.54 -22.54 15.94
CA ILE A 62 0.34 -22.45 16.79
C ILE A 62 0.63 -23.00 18.19
N ALA A 63 1.27 -24.17 18.31
CA ALA A 63 1.59 -24.75 19.60
C ALA A 63 2.52 -23.84 20.43
N ALA A 64 3.49 -23.19 19.78
CA ALA A 64 4.33 -22.18 20.41
C ALA A 64 3.53 -20.96 20.88
N LEU A 65 2.59 -20.46 20.07
CA LEU A 65 1.69 -19.37 20.45
C LEU A 65 0.82 -19.73 21.68
N TYR A 66 0.36 -20.98 21.74
CA TYR A 66 -0.48 -21.49 22.83
C TYR A 66 0.33 -22.01 24.02
N ASN A 67 1.65 -22.05 23.92
CA ASN A 67 2.55 -22.64 24.90
C ASN A 67 2.13 -24.08 25.28
N CYS A 68 1.83 -24.89 24.26
CA CYS A 68 1.47 -26.31 24.41
C CYS A 68 2.37 -27.22 23.57
N GLU A 69 2.23 -28.53 23.74
CA GLU A 69 2.96 -29.51 22.95
C GLU A 69 2.56 -29.43 21.46
N ALA A 70 3.53 -29.60 20.57
CA ALA A 70 3.33 -29.51 19.11
C ALA A 70 2.65 -30.75 18.50
N SER A 71 1.43 -31.04 18.96
CA SER A 71 0.55 -32.07 18.41
C SER A 71 -0.83 -31.48 18.10
N LEU A 72 -1.54 -32.09 17.13
CA LEU A 72 -2.88 -31.62 16.73
C LEU A 72 -3.87 -31.73 17.89
N GLU A 73 -3.83 -32.86 18.60
CA GLU A 73 -4.64 -33.14 19.79
C GLU A 73 -4.47 -32.05 20.85
N LYS A 74 -3.23 -31.68 21.19
CA LYS A 74 -2.95 -30.70 22.25
C LYS A 74 -3.36 -29.28 21.85
N VAL A 75 -3.27 -28.95 20.57
CA VAL A 75 -3.78 -27.68 20.03
C VAL A 75 -5.32 -27.68 20.08
N GLU A 76 -6.00 -28.75 19.70
CA GLU A 76 -7.47 -28.83 19.75
C GLU A 76 -8.02 -28.84 21.19
N GLU A 77 -7.35 -29.52 22.12
CA GLU A 77 -7.64 -29.45 23.56
C GLU A 77 -7.56 -28.00 24.07
N PHE A 78 -6.47 -27.30 23.75
CA PHE A 78 -6.30 -25.90 24.13
C PHE A 78 -7.41 -25.02 23.54
N ARG A 79 -7.74 -25.21 22.25
CA ARG A 79 -8.81 -24.46 21.59
C ARG A 79 -10.16 -24.67 22.26
N THR A 80 -10.45 -25.91 22.67
CA THR A 80 -11.69 -26.25 23.36
C THR A 80 -11.74 -25.64 24.76
N ALA A 81 -10.63 -25.67 25.49
CA ALA A 81 -10.56 -25.17 26.87
C ALA A 81 -10.65 -23.63 26.95
N GLU A 82 -9.96 -22.91 26.06
CA GLU A 82 -9.85 -21.45 26.10
C GLU A 82 -11.03 -20.70 25.48
N GLY A 83 -11.70 -21.32 24.50
CA GLY A 83 -12.81 -20.68 23.81
C GLY A 83 -12.38 -19.69 22.71
N LEU A 84 -13.29 -19.40 21.79
CA LEU A 84 -13.01 -18.61 20.58
C LEU A 84 -12.49 -17.21 20.89
N LYS A 85 -13.02 -16.56 21.93
CA LYS A 85 -12.64 -15.20 22.31
C LYS A 85 -11.18 -15.12 22.75
N SER A 86 -10.74 -16.02 23.64
CA SER A 86 -9.35 -16.07 24.13
C SER A 86 -8.37 -16.37 22.99
N ILE A 87 -8.71 -17.36 22.16
CA ILE A 87 -7.92 -17.74 20.98
C ILE A 87 -7.80 -16.58 19.99
N SER A 88 -8.91 -15.89 19.73
CA SER A 88 -8.93 -14.73 18.84
C SER A 88 -8.02 -13.63 19.38
N SER A 89 -8.14 -13.27 20.66
CA SER A 89 -7.25 -12.27 21.29
C SER A 89 -5.78 -12.64 21.09
N LYS A 90 -5.38 -13.87 21.44
CA LYS A 90 -4.00 -14.36 21.28
C LYS A 90 -3.51 -14.30 19.83
N CYS A 91 -4.32 -14.74 18.88
CA CYS A 91 -3.93 -14.78 17.47
C CYS A 91 -3.82 -13.39 16.86
N PHE A 92 -4.79 -12.51 17.09
CA PHE A 92 -4.80 -11.16 16.50
C PHE A 92 -3.78 -10.23 17.15
N GLU A 93 -3.55 -10.35 18.47
CA GLU A 93 -2.44 -9.65 19.15
C GLU A 93 -1.08 -10.07 18.56
N ALA A 94 -0.86 -11.38 18.40
CA ALA A 94 0.39 -11.88 17.83
C ALA A 94 0.54 -11.59 16.32
N ALA A 95 -0.57 -11.40 15.60
CA ALA A 95 -0.55 -11.02 14.19
C ALA A 95 -0.21 -9.54 13.97
N ASN A 96 -0.50 -8.68 14.97
CA ASN A 96 -0.34 -7.22 14.91
C ASN A 96 -1.00 -6.62 13.64
N ILE A 97 -2.31 -6.83 13.53
CA ILE A 97 -3.15 -6.38 12.41
C ILE A 97 -4.01 -5.17 12.83
N SER A 98 -3.82 -4.04 12.14
CA SER A 98 -4.51 -2.76 12.38
C SER A 98 -5.81 -2.58 11.61
N ALA A 99 -5.98 -3.32 10.51
CA ALA A 99 -7.20 -3.33 9.71
C ALA A 99 -7.38 -4.67 9.00
N ILE A 100 -8.62 -5.12 8.82
CA ILE A 100 -8.96 -6.36 8.10
C ILE A 100 -10.04 -6.06 7.06
N LEU A 101 -9.83 -6.51 5.83
CA LEU A 101 -10.82 -6.45 4.76
C LEU A 101 -11.43 -7.83 4.55
N ILE A 102 -12.70 -7.98 4.92
CA ILE A 102 -13.41 -9.27 4.96
C ILE A 102 -14.29 -9.43 3.73
N ASP A 103 -13.97 -10.42 2.90
CA ASP A 103 -14.87 -10.97 1.88
C ASP A 103 -15.90 -11.89 2.56
N ASP A 104 -17.12 -11.37 2.67
CA ASP A 104 -18.27 -11.99 3.33
C ASP A 104 -19.07 -12.94 2.41
N GLY A 105 -18.54 -13.24 1.23
CA GLY A 105 -19.21 -14.03 0.20
C GLY A 105 -18.99 -15.54 0.28
N ILE A 106 -18.14 -16.00 1.20
CA ILE A 106 -17.97 -17.43 1.49
C ILE A 106 -19.05 -17.91 2.46
N THR A 107 -19.29 -19.23 2.53
CA THR A 107 -20.28 -19.78 3.46
C THR A 107 -19.71 -21.01 4.13
N PHE A 108 -19.69 -20.99 5.45
CA PHE A 108 -19.25 -22.09 6.30
C PHE A 108 -20.35 -22.43 7.32
N ASP A 109 -20.25 -23.63 7.91
CA ASP A 109 -21.10 -23.99 9.05
C ASP A 109 -20.80 -23.07 10.24
N LYS A 110 -21.86 -22.49 10.85
CA LYS A 110 -21.78 -21.56 11.98
C LYS A 110 -20.80 -20.41 11.78
N MET A 111 -20.80 -19.84 10.58
CA MET A 111 -20.02 -18.65 10.24
C MET A 111 -20.51 -17.43 11.03
N LEU A 112 -19.58 -16.69 11.63
CA LEU A 112 -19.88 -15.45 12.34
C LEU A 112 -20.18 -14.32 11.36
N ASP A 113 -21.08 -13.43 11.75
CA ASP A 113 -21.40 -12.24 10.96
C ASP A 113 -20.27 -11.20 10.98
N LEU A 114 -20.35 -10.21 10.09
CA LEU A 114 -19.34 -9.16 9.99
C LEU A 114 -19.23 -8.32 11.28
N GLU A 115 -20.35 -8.11 11.98
CA GLU A 115 -20.39 -7.33 13.23
C GLU A 115 -19.54 -7.98 14.32
N SER A 116 -19.56 -9.31 14.42
CA SER A 116 -18.73 -10.09 15.36
C SER A 116 -17.23 -9.86 15.16
N HIS A 117 -16.79 -9.44 13.97
CA HIS A 117 -15.38 -9.21 13.64
C HIS A 117 -14.86 -7.84 14.09
N LYS A 118 -15.75 -6.89 14.44
CA LYS A 118 -15.34 -5.55 14.90
C LYS A 118 -14.51 -5.57 16.19
N ALA A 119 -14.59 -6.66 16.96
CA ALA A 119 -13.78 -6.85 18.16
C ALA A 119 -12.34 -7.33 17.87
N LEU A 120 -12.04 -7.73 16.63
CA LEU A 120 -10.76 -8.37 16.25
C LEU A 120 -9.70 -7.36 15.81
N SER A 121 -10.11 -6.22 15.26
CA SER A 121 -9.20 -5.20 14.74
C SER A 121 -9.84 -3.81 14.80
N PRO A 122 -9.07 -2.72 14.96
CA PRO A 122 -9.61 -1.35 15.00
C PRO A 122 -10.44 -0.96 13.77
N LEU A 123 -10.14 -1.53 12.60
CA LEU A 123 -10.86 -1.26 11.36
C LEU A 123 -11.23 -2.57 10.66
N ILE A 124 -12.52 -2.74 10.38
CA ILE A 124 -13.04 -3.84 9.55
C ILE A 124 -13.70 -3.23 8.31
N GLY A 125 -13.17 -3.55 7.13
CA GLY A 125 -13.78 -3.16 5.85
C GLY A 125 -14.47 -4.36 5.20
N ARG A 126 -15.64 -4.12 4.60
CA ARG A 126 -16.40 -5.16 3.89
C ARG A 126 -15.99 -5.24 2.43
N VAL A 127 -15.64 -6.43 1.96
CA VAL A 127 -15.44 -6.75 0.55
C VAL A 127 -16.64 -7.56 0.06
N LEU A 128 -17.27 -7.14 -1.03
CA LEU A 128 -18.47 -7.79 -1.54
C LEU A 128 -18.18 -8.75 -2.69
N ARG A 129 -18.46 -10.04 -2.51
CA ARG A 129 -18.33 -11.05 -3.56
C ARG A 129 -19.47 -10.98 -4.57
N ILE A 130 -19.12 -10.70 -5.83
CA ILE A 130 -20.09 -10.37 -6.87
C ILE A 130 -20.93 -11.56 -7.32
N GLU A 131 -20.35 -12.77 -7.34
CA GLU A 131 -21.05 -14.01 -7.71
C GLU A 131 -22.03 -14.44 -6.61
N ARG A 132 -21.63 -14.28 -5.34
CA ARG A 132 -22.51 -14.59 -4.20
C ARG A 132 -23.70 -13.64 -4.17
N LEU A 133 -23.49 -12.36 -4.44
CA LEU A 133 -24.58 -11.39 -4.53
C LEU A 133 -25.60 -11.79 -5.62
N ALA A 134 -25.11 -12.16 -6.81
CA ALA A 134 -25.95 -12.61 -7.90
C ALA A 134 -26.75 -13.87 -7.53
N GLU A 135 -26.12 -14.82 -6.86
CA GLU A 135 -26.77 -16.04 -6.35
C GLU A 135 -27.80 -15.76 -5.26
N THR A 136 -27.57 -14.79 -4.38
CA THR A 136 -28.56 -14.37 -3.40
C THR A 136 -29.80 -13.81 -4.08
N ILE A 137 -29.64 -12.99 -5.11
CA ILE A 137 -30.76 -12.39 -5.84
C ILE A 137 -31.54 -13.43 -6.63
N ILE A 138 -30.86 -14.30 -7.39
CA ILE A 138 -31.55 -15.28 -8.25
C ILE A 138 -32.32 -16.34 -7.44
N ASN A 139 -31.87 -16.62 -6.21
CA ASN A 139 -32.50 -17.58 -5.31
C ASN A 139 -33.52 -16.96 -4.34
N ASP A 140 -33.74 -15.65 -4.38
CA ASP A 140 -34.70 -14.99 -3.50
C ASP A 140 -36.15 -15.44 -3.83
N GLU A 141 -36.81 -16.05 -2.85
CA GLU A 141 -38.16 -16.61 -2.99
C GLU A 141 -39.24 -15.55 -3.18
N SER A 142 -38.97 -14.28 -2.86
CA SER A 142 -39.90 -13.19 -3.14
C SER A 142 -40.18 -13.00 -4.64
N PHE A 143 -39.32 -13.55 -5.51
CA PHE A 143 -39.48 -13.55 -6.97
C PHE A 143 -40.08 -14.86 -7.52
N SER A 144 -40.48 -15.80 -6.66
CA SER A 144 -40.93 -17.16 -7.03
C SER A 144 -42.17 -17.26 -7.95
N GLY A 145 -42.81 -16.14 -8.31
CA GLY A 145 -43.90 -16.08 -9.29
C GLY A 145 -43.55 -15.45 -10.66
N SER A 146 -42.35 -14.88 -10.82
CA SER A 146 -41.89 -14.24 -12.07
C SER A 146 -40.62 -14.93 -12.55
N SER A 147 -40.59 -15.44 -13.79
CA SER A 147 -39.34 -15.97 -14.35
C SER A 147 -38.36 -14.81 -14.58
N TRP A 148 -37.14 -14.92 -14.06
CA TRP A 148 -36.08 -13.94 -14.29
C TRP A 148 -35.82 -13.78 -15.79
N THR A 149 -35.93 -12.55 -16.29
CA THR A 149 -35.33 -12.14 -17.57
C THR A 149 -33.94 -11.56 -17.30
N LEU A 150 -33.06 -11.51 -18.30
CA LEU A 150 -31.75 -10.87 -18.15
C LEU A 150 -31.90 -9.41 -17.72
N ASP A 151 -32.84 -8.67 -18.32
CA ASP A 151 -33.02 -7.25 -18.00
C ASP A 151 -33.48 -7.07 -16.54
N SER A 152 -34.50 -7.81 -16.08
CA SER A 152 -34.99 -7.70 -14.69
C SER A 152 -33.95 -8.17 -13.66
N PHE A 153 -33.18 -9.21 -14.00
CA PHE A 153 -32.09 -9.70 -13.15
C PHE A 153 -30.93 -8.71 -13.09
N THR A 154 -30.51 -8.15 -14.23
CA THR A 154 -29.46 -7.13 -14.31
C THR A 154 -29.86 -5.89 -13.54
N GLU A 155 -31.11 -5.42 -13.69
CA GLU A 155 -31.62 -4.26 -12.95
C GLU A 155 -31.55 -4.49 -11.44
N SER A 156 -32.05 -5.63 -10.96
CA SER A 156 -31.99 -6.00 -9.54
C SER A 156 -30.55 -6.09 -9.02
N TYR A 157 -29.66 -6.71 -9.80
CA TYR A 157 -28.26 -6.88 -9.48
C TYR A 157 -27.52 -5.53 -9.37
N VAL A 158 -27.66 -4.69 -10.39
CA VAL A 158 -27.05 -3.35 -10.43
C VAL A 158 -27.62 -2.44 -9.35
N ALA A 159 -28.94 -2.46 -9.12
CA ALA A 159 -29.57 -1.69 -8.05
C ALA A 159 -29.01 -2.09 -6.69
N LYS A 160 -28.86 -3.39 -6.44
CA LYS A 160 -28.30 -3.89 -5.18
C LYS A 160 -26.84 -3.50 -5.01
N LEU A 161 -25.99 -3.66 -6.04
CA LEU A 161 -24.59 -3.20 -6.03
C LEU A 161 -24.48 -1.71 -5.70
N LYS A 162 -25.27 -0.87 -6.38
CA LYS A 162 -25.30 0.58 -6.12
C LYS A 162 -25.70 0.89 -4.67
N SER A 163 -26.72 0.22 -4.15
CA SER A 163 -27.22 0.46 -2.78
C SER A 163 -26.20 0.17 -1.68
N VAL A 164 -25.27 -0.75 -1.92
CA VAL A 164 -24.25 -1.15 -0.93
C VAL A 164 -22.87 -0.56 -1.22
N SER A 165 -22.69 0.15 -2.34
CA SER A 165 -21.39 0.66 -2.78
C SER A 165 -20.69 1.58 -1.78
N THR A 166 -21.43 2.32 -0.96
CA THR A 166 -20.90 3.19 0.11
C THR A 166 -20.61 2.45 1.42
N GLN A 167 -20.99 1.18 1.53
CA GLN A 167 -20.84 0.33 2.71
C GLN A 167 -19.74 -0.73 2.54
N ILE A 168 -19.05 -0.71 1.40
CA ILE A 168 -18.01 -1.68 1.04
C ILE A 168 -16.74 -0.91 0.66
N VAL A 169 -15.59 -1.57 0.83
CA VAL A 169 -14.29 -1.01 0.46
C VAL A 169 -13.77 -1.56 -0.87
N ALA A 170 -14.31 -2.70 -1.31
CA ALA A 170 -13.94 -3.35 -2.57
C ALA A 170 -15.01 -4.34 -3.03
N LEU A 171 -14.93 -4.71 -4.31
CA LEU A 171 -15.60 -5.90 -4.84
C LEU A 171 -14.61 -7.07 -4.92
N LYS A 172 -15.13 -8.30 -4.88
CA LYS A 172 -14.37 -9.52 -5.14
C LYS A 172 -15.05 -10.34 -6.22
N SER A 173 -14.27 -10.84 -7.17
CA SER A 173 -14.70 -11.87 -8.11
C SER A 173 -13.99 -13.21 -7.81
N ILE A 174 -14.79 -14.27 -7.86
CA ILE A 174 -14.34 -15.67 -7.85
C ILE A 174 -14.57 -16.35 -9.20
N ALA A 175 -14.54 -15.60 -10.32
CA ALA A 175 -14.70 -16.16 -11.67
C ALA A 175 -13.72 -17.32 -11.95
N ALA A 176 -12.53 -17.30 -11.35
CA ALA A 176 -11.56 -18.41 -11.38
C ALA A 176 -12.11 -19.75 -10.86
N TYR A 177 -12.97 -19.73 -9.82
CA TYR A 177 -13.67 -20.91 -9.29
C TYR A 177 -14.87 -21.33 -10.13
N ARG A 178 -15.27 -20.54 -11.12
CA ARG A 178 -16.48 -20.78 -11.90
C ARG A 178 -16.12 -21.08 -13.35
N SER A 179 -16.02 -20.05 -14.19
CA SER A 179 -15.80 -20.17 -15.62
C SER A 179 -14.33 -20.01 -16.05
N GLY A 180 -13.47 -19.49 -15.18
CA GLY A 180 -12.07 -19.15 -15.49
C GLY A 180 -11.84 -17.65 -15.72
N LEU A 181 -10.57 -17.25 -15.84
CA LEU A 181 -10.16 -15.85 -15.96
C LEU A 181 -10.16 -15.28 -17.39
N GLU A 182 -10.50 -16.08 -18.41
CA GLU A 182 -10.63 -15.62 -19.80
C GLU A 182 -11.95 -14.88 -20.01
N ILE A 183 -12.14 -13.77 -19.31
CA ILE A 183 -13.39 -13.00 -19.31
C ILE A 183 -13.59 -12.33 -20.68
N ASN A 184 -14.73 -12.59 -21.33
CA ASN A 184 -15.15 -11.86 -22.51
C ASN A 184 -15.82 -10.53 -22.09
N PRO A 185 -15.23 -9.35 -22.36
CA PRO A 185 -15.83 -8.08 -21.96
C PRO A 185 -17.03 -7.66 -22.83
N ASN A 186 -17.30 -8.39 -23.93
CA ASN A 186 -18.30 -8.04 -24.94
C ASN A 186 -19.36 -9.14 -25.12
N VAL A 187 -19.78 -9.81 -24.04
CA VAL A 187 -20.88 -10.78 -24.09
C VAL A 187 -22.14 -10.12 -24.64
N SER A 188 -22.78 -10.76 -25.63
CA SER A 188 -24.05 -10.26 -26.17
C SER A 188 -25.18 -10.45 -25.15
N LYS A 189 -26.19 -9.58 -25.17
CA LYS A 189 -27.39 -9.76 -24.32
C LYS A 189 -28.04 -11.13 -24.56
N THR A 190 -28.08 -11.61 -25.80
CA THR A 190 -28.65 -12.92 -26.13
C THR A 190 -27.87 -14.06 -25.46
N ASP A 191 -26.54 -14.02 -25.51
CA ASP A 191 -25.69 -15.04 -24.89
C ASP A 191 -25.81 -15.06 -23.35
N ALA A 192 -25.92 -13.88 -22.74
CA ALA A 192 -26.11 -13.75 -21.30
C ALA A 192 -27.51 -14.21 -20.86
N GLU A 193 -28.56 -13.89 -21.63
CA GLU A 193 -29.94 -14.36 -21.43
C GLU A 193 -30.03 -15.89 -21.54
N ASP A 194 -29.39 -16.49 -22.56
CA ASP A 194 -29.31 -17.94 -22.70
C ASP A 194 -28.54 -18.59 -21.54
N GLY A 195 -27.49 -17.91 -21.05
CA GLY A 195 -26.76 -18.32 -19.85
C GLY A 195 -27.65 -18.35 -18.61
N LEU A 196 -28.40 -17.27 -18.36
CA LEU A 196 -29.37 -17.16 -17.27
C LEU A 196 -30.44 -18.24 -17.35
N ARG A 197 -31.03 -18.46 -18.54
CA ARG A 197 -32.04 -19.50 -18.73
C ARG A 197 -31.50 -20.88 -18.39
N LYS A 198 -30.27 -21.21 -18.79
CA LYS A 198 -29.63 -22.49 -18.45
C LYS A 198 -29.50 -22.66 -16.93
N GLU A 199 -29.08 -21.62 -16.21
CA GLU A 199 -29.00 -21.68 -14.74
C GLU A 199 -30.36 -21.92 -14.08
N LEU A 200 -31.41 -21.26 -14.57
CA LEU A 200 -32.77 -21.41 -14.05
C LEU A 200 -33.37 -22.80 -14.28
N THR A 201 -32.81 -23.61 -15.18
CA THR A 201 -33.21 -25.02 -15.37
C THR A 201 -32.52 -25.98 -14.40
N GLY A 202 -31.50 -25.52 -13.67
CA GLY A 202 -30.75 -26.32 -12.70
C GLY A 202 -31.51 -26.58 -11.39
N PRO A 203 -30.96 -27.43 -10.51
CA PRO A 203 -31.50 -27.61 -9.17
C PRO A 203 -31.31 -26.35 -8.31
N ARG A 204 -32.28 -26.06 -7.44
CA ARG A 204 -32.11 -25.04 -6.40
C ARG A 204 -31.30 -25.58 -5.20
N PRO A 205 -30.52 -24.73 -4.49
CA PRO A 205 -30.24 -23.34 -4.83
C PRO A 205 -29.39 -23.24 -6.10
N PHE A 206 -29.73 -22.30 -6.98
CA PHE A 206 -29.01 -22.04 -8.22
C PHE A 206 -27.58 -21.58 -7.91
N ARG A 207 -26.60 -22.22 -8.55
CA ARG A 207 -25.19 -21.85 -8.49
C ARG A 207 -24.78 -21.36 -9.87
N ILE A 208 -24.38 -20.10 -9.99
CA ILE A 208 -24.07 -19.49 -11.29
C ILE A 208 -22.72 -20.00 -11.81
N THR A 209 -22.74 -20.85 -12.83
CA THR A 209 -21.53 -21.47 -13.42
C THR A 209 -21.37 -21.17 -14.92
N ASN A 210 -22.42 -20.64 -15.56
CA ASN A 210 -22.44 -20.31 -16.97
C ASN A 210 -21.51 -19.15 -17.28
N LYS A 211 -20.53 -19.42 -18.16
CA LYS A 211 -19.50 -18.45 -18.54
C LYS A 211 -20.05 -17.13 -19.06
N ASN A 212 -21.02 -17.15 -19.98
CA ASN A 212 -21.53 -15.91 -20.57
C ASN A 212 -22.22 -15.04 -19.51
N LEU A 213 -22.98 -15.67 -18.60
CA LEU A 213 -23.61 -14.93 -17.51
C LEU A 213 -22.57 -14.37 -16.51
N ILE A 214 -21.55 -15.16 -16.15
CA ILE A 214 -20.47 -14.71 -15.25
C ILE A 214 -19.71 -13.54 -15.86
N ASP A 215 -19.26 -13.67 -17.11
CA ASP A 215 -18.50 -12.64 -17.81
C ASP A 215 -19.34 -11.35 -17.96
N TYR A 216 -20.64 -11.49 -18.27
CA TYR A 216 -21.58 -10.37 -18.33
C TYR A 216 -21.73 -9.67 -16.98
N LEU A 217 -22.03 -10.41 -15.90
CA LEU A 217 -22.16 -9.84 -14.56
C LEU A 217 -20.86 -9.20 -14.07
N PHE A 218 -19.72 -9.83 -14.37
CA PHE A 218 -18.39 -9.29 -14.08
C PHE A 218 -18.21 -7.91 -14.73
N THR A 219 -18.56 -7.75 -16.01
CA THR A 219 -18.50 -6.44 -16.68
C THR A 219 -19.45 -5.41 -16.07
N CYS A 220 -20.68 -5.81 -15.72
CA CYS A 220 -21.60 -4.92 -15.00
C CYS A 220 -21.02 -4.48 -13.64
N SER A 221 -20.36 -5.38 -12.91
CA SER A 221 -19.68 -5.06 -11.66
C SER A 221 -18.52 -4.08 -11.86
N LEU A 222 -17.73 -4.24 -12.93
CA LEU A 222 -16.63 -3.31 -13.25
C LEU A 222 -17.13 -1.91 -13.57
N GLU A 223 -18.27 -1.77 -14.27
CA GLU A 223 -18.88 -0.46 -14.53
C GLU A 223 -19.25 0.24 -13.21
N ILE A 224 -19.81 -0.50 -12.25
CA ILE A 224 -20.09 0.03 -10.91
C ILE A 224 -18.80 0.37 -10.17
N ALA A 225 -17.81 -0.51 -10.21
CA ALA A 225 -16.51 -0.30 -9.56
C ALA A 225 -15.83 0.99 -10.03
N VAL A 226 -15.83 1.26 -11.35
CA VAL A 226 -15.31 2.51 -11.91
C VAL A 226 -16.12 3.71 -11.43
N SER A 227 -17.46 3.63 -11.47
CA SER A 227 -18.32 4.75 -11.07
C SER A 227 -18.24 5.10 -9.58
N ALA A 228 -18.06 4.09 -8.72
CA ALA A 228 -17.96 4.22 -7.27
C ALA A 228 -16.50 4.33 -6.79
N ASN A 229 -15.53 4.24 -7.69
CA ASN A 229 -14.09 4.17 -7.41
C ASN A 229 -13.75 3.09 -6.36
N LEU A 230 -14.27 1.87 -6.57
CA LEU A 230 -13.99 0.71 -5.74
C LEU A 230 -12.92 -0.18 -6.41
N PRO A 231 -11.88 -0.62 -5.69
CA PRO A 231 -11.01 -1.68 -6.16
C PRO A 231 -11.78 -3.00 -6.37
N VAL A 232 -11.30 -3.82 -7.30
CA VAL A 232 -11.84 -5.15 -7.59
C VAL A 232 -10.75 -6.20 -7.35
N GLN A 233 -10.97 -7.03 -6.36
CA GLN A 233 -10.13 -8.18 -6.06
C GLN A 233 -10.54 -9.36 -6.95
N ILE A 234 -9.57 -10.05 -7.53
CA ILE A 234 -9.82 -11.21 -8.40
C ILE A 234 -9.01 -12.38 -7.85
N HIS A 235 -9.71 -13.49 -7.55
CA HIS A 235 -9.04 -14.74 -7.21
C HIS A 235 -8.17 -15.21 -8.38
N THR A 236 -6.89 -15.49 -8.15
CA THR A 236 -6.00 -16.04 -9.17
C THR A 236 -5.13 -17.16 -8.61
N GLY A 237 -4.61 -18.03 -9.48
CA GLY A 237 -3.81 -19.17 -9.04
C GLY A 237 -4.65 -20.27 -8.39
N PHE A 238 -4.06 -20.96 -7.41
CA PHE A 238 -4.61 -22.17 -6.81
C PHE A 238 -5.76 -21.93 -5.83
N GLY A 239 -6.43 -23.02 -5.48
CA GLY A 239 -7.58 -23.09 -4.59
C GLY A 239 -7.88 -24.55 -4.24
N ASP A 240 -9.09 -24.83 -3.78
CA ASP A 240 -9.57 -26.19 -3.53
C ASP A 240 -9.92 -26.94 -4.85
N LYS A 241 -10.53 -28.13 -4.71
CA LYS A 241 -10.86 -29.02 -5.83
C LYS A 241 -11.94 -28.48 -6.77
N ASP A 242 -12.75 -27.51 -6.35
CA ASP A 242 -13.78 -26.88 -7.19
C ASP A 242 -13.15 -26.00 -8.29
N LEU A 243 -11.93 -25.54 -8.08
CA LEU A 243 -11.19 -24.67 -9.00
C LEU A 243 -10.41 -25.45 -10.06
N ASP A 244 -10.56 -25.05 -11.34
CA ASP A 244 -9.73 -25.54 -12.44
C ASP A 244 -8.50 -24.65 -12.65
N LEU A 245 -7.39 -25.01 -12.00
CA LEU A 245 -6.14 -24.22 -12.00
C LEU A 245 -5.64 -23.84 -13.41
N ARG A 246 -5.95 -24.66 -14.43
CA ARG A 246 -5.57 -24.38 -15.83
C ARG A 246 -6.17 -23.08 -16.35
N LYS A 247 -7.28 -22.63 -15.78
CA LYS A 247 -8.03 -21.42 -16.17
C LYS A 247 -7.76 -20.22 -15.27
N CYS A 248 -6.81 -20.35 -14.33
CA CYS A 248 -6.57 -19.36 -13.28
C CYS A 248 -5.28 -18.55 -13.51
N ASN A 249 -4.67 -18.63 -14.69
CA ASN A 249 -3.55 -17.78 -15.09
C ASN A 249 -4.05 -16.35 -15.33
N PRO A 250 -3.48 -15.33 -14.64
CA PRO A 250 -3.96 -13.95 -14.75
C PRO A 250 -3.76 -13.32 -16.13
N LEU A 251 -2.90 -13.86 -17.01
CA LEU A 251 -2.75 -13.36 -18.39
C LEU A 251 -4.05 -13.42 -19.20
N HIS A 252 -4.98 -14.32 -18.82
CA HIS A 252 -6.29 -14.39 -19.44
C HIS A 252 -7.13 -13.12 -19.26
N LEU A 253 -6.81 -12.27 -18.28
CA LEU A 253 -7.50 -11.00 -18.04
C LEU A 253 -7.12 -9.90 -19.05
N ARG A 254 -6.21 -10.15 -20.00
CA ARG A 254 -5.75 -9.16 -20.97
C ARG A 254 -6.89 -8.41 -21.66
N ALA A 255 -7.93 -9.11 -22.09
CA ALA A 255 -9.08 -8.49 -22.77
C ALA A 255 -9.81 -7.47 -21.87
N VAL A 256 -9.89 -7.74 -20.56
CA VAL A 256 -10.46 -6.81 -19.57
C VAL A 256 -9.51 -5.64 -19.33
N LEU A 257 -8.22 -5.90 -19.19
CA LEU A 257 -7.21 -4.88 -18.91
C LEU A 257 -7.04 -3.88 -20.07
N GLU A 258 -7.18 -4.33 -21.31
CA GLU A 258 -7.11 -3.52 -22.52
C GLU A 258 -8.46 -2.83 -22.89
N ASP A 259 -9.55 -3.15 -22.19
CA ASP A 259 -10.84 -2.47 -22.40
C ASP A 259 -10.84 -1.07 -21.76
N LYS A 260 -11.00 -0.04 -22.60
CA LYS A 260 -10.95 1.37 -22.17
C LYS A 260 -12.00 1.71 -21.11
N ARG A 261 -13.14 1.02 -21.07
CA ARG A 261 -14.20 1.22 -20.05
C ARG A 261 -13.67 0.96 -18.64
N PHE A 262 -12.70 0.05 -18.50
CA PHE A 262 -12.21 -0.43 -17.21
C PHE A 262 -10.78 0.03 -16.89
N SER A 263 -10.18 0.88 -17.74
CA SER A 263 -8.81 1.41 -17.56
C SER A 263 -8.56 2.13 -16.23
N LYS A 264 -9.61 2.64 -15.57
CA LYS A 264 -9.52 3.28 -14.25
C LYS A 264 -9.82 2.34 -13.08
N CYS A 265 -10.33 1.13 -13.35
CA CYS A 265 -10.67 0.17 -12.32
C CYS A 265 -9.38 -0.42 -11.73
N GLN A 266 -9.11 -0.15 -10.45
CA GLN A 266 -7.98 -0.77 -9.78
C GLN A 266 -8.29 -2.25 -9.52
N ILE A 267 -7.43 -3.14 -10.00
CA ILE A 267 -7.62 -4.59 -9.95
C ILE A 267 -6.51 -5.20 -9.08
N VAL A 268 -6.89 -6.04 -8.11
CA VAL A 268 -5.96 -6.75 -7.24
C VAL A 268 -5.98 -8.23 -7.57
N LEU A 269 -4.85 -8.77 -8.03
CA LEU A 269 -4.68 -10.19 -8.26
C LEU A 269 -4.27 -10.85 -6.96
N LEU A 270 -5.15 -11.72 -6.44
CA LEU A 270 -4.95 -12.35 -5.14
C LEU A 270 -4.07 -13.61 -5.24
N HIS A 271 -3.47 -13.96 -4.11
CA HIS A 271 -2.83 -15.23 -3.81
C HIS A 271 -1.46 -15.48 -4.45
N ALA A 272 -0.71 -14.40 -4.66
CA ALA A 272 0.51 -14.36 -5.47
C ALA A 272 0.29 -14.91 -6.89
N SER A 273 -0.97 -15.07 -7.31
CA SER A 273 -1.38 -15.86 -8.45
C SER A 273 -0.75 -17.26 -8.53
N TYR A 274 -0.28 -17.84 -7.43
CA TYR A 274 0.58 -19.04 -7.47
C TYR A 274 -0.10 -20.20 -8.23
N PRO A 275 0.56 -20.84 -9.21
CA PRO A 275 2.00 -20.79 -9.54
C PRO A 275 2.39 -19.74 -10.61
N PHE A 276 1.52 -18.78 -10.92
CA PHE A 276 1.68 -17.77 -11.97
C PHE A 276 2.20 -16.42 -11.45
N SER A 277 3.07 -16.44 -10.43
CA SER A 277 3.57 -15.21 -9.78
C SER A 277 4.35 -14.31 -10.74
N LYS A 278 5.08 -14.91 -11.69
CA LYS A 278 5.83 -14.18 -12.74
C LYS A 278 4.90 -13.46 -13.71
N GLU A 279 3.83 -14.13 -14.14
CA GLU A 279 2.81 -13.53 -15.00
C GLU A 279 2.11 -12.36 -14.29
N ALA A 280 1.77 -12.53 -13.02
CA ALA A 280 1.19 -11.48 -12.20
C ALA A 280 2.14 -10.28 -12.06
N SER A 281 3.43 -10.54 -11.81
CA SER A 281 4.49 -9.53 -11.74
C SER A 281 4.59 -8.71 -13.03
N TYR A 282 4.62 -9.40 -14.18
CA TYR A 282 4.61 -8.77 -15.49
C TYR A 282 3.39 -7.87 -15.67
N LEU A 283 2.18 -8.35 -15.37
CA LEU A 283 0.96 -7.55 -15.51
C LEU A 283 1.01 -6.28 -14.63
N ALA A 284 1.44 -6.38 -13.38
CA ALA A 284 1.57 -5.22 -12.49
C ALA A 284 2.62 -4.21 -12.95
N SER A 285 3.65 -4.67 -13.67
CA SER A 285 4.71 -3.81 -14.23
C SER A 285 4.23 -2.98 -15.43
N VAL A 286 3.34 -3.53 -16.26
CA VAL A 286 2.92 -2.88 -17.53
C VAL A 286 1.52 -2.26 -17.48
N TYR A 287 0.63 -2.73 -16.59
CA TYR A 287 -0.70 -2.15 -16.42
C TYR A 287 -0.76 -1.31 -15.14
N SER A 288 -1.01 -0.01 -15.28
CA SER A 288 -1.10 0.94 -14.16
C SER A 288 -2.16 0.53 -13.13
N GLN A 289 -3.25 -0.10 -13.59
CA GLN A 289 -4.39 -0.47 -12.77
C GLN A 289 -4.25 -1.82 -12.02
N VAL A 290 -3.16 -2.58 -12.22
CA VAL A 290 -2.97 -3.92 -11.60
C VAL A 290 -2.11 -3.85 -10.34
N TYR A 291 -2.59 -4.47 -9.26
CA TYR A 291 -1.95 -4.65 -7.96
C TYR A 291 -1.93 -6.15 -7.61
N LEU A 292 -1.07 -6.52 -6.67
CA LEU A 292 -0.80 -7.90 -6.28
C LEU A 292 -0.94 -8.05 -4.77
N ASP A 293 -1.40 -9.21 -4.33
CA ASP A 293 -1.15 -9.69 -2.96
C ASP A 293 -0.52 -11.07 -2.96
N PHE A 294 -0.23 -11.60 -1.76
CA PHE A 294 0.37 -12.92 -1.58
C PHE A 294 -0.23 -13.76 -0.43
N GLY A 295 -1.43 -13.39 0.04
CA GLY A 295 -2.19 -14.21 1.01
C GLY A 295 -2.50 -15.59 0.44
N LEU A 296 -2.98 -16.54 1.25
CA LEU A 296 -3.14 -17.96 0.86
C LEU A 296 -1.82 -18.68 0.56
N ALA A 297 -1.11 -18.29 -0.50
CA ALA A 297 0.22 -18.78 -0.85
C ALA A 297 1.17 -18.69 0.35
N ILE A 298 1.10 -17.57 1.08
CA ILE A 298 1.64 -17.43 2.43
C ILE A 298 0.45 -17.53 3.41
N PRO A 299 0.35 -18.58 4.26
CA PRO A 299 1.42 -19.48 4.66
C PRO A 299 1.39 -20.88 4.00
N LYS A 300 0.49 -21.18 3.05
CA LYS A 300 0.25 -22.59 2.66
C LYS A 300 1.41 -23.27 1.91
N LEU A 301 2.32 -22.51 1.29
CA LEU A 301 3.48 -23.08 0.60
C LEU A 301 4.61 -23.49 1.57
N SER A 302 5.60 -24.22 1.06
CA SER A 302 6.86 -24.44 1.78
C SER A 302 7.59 -23.10 2.00
N VAL A 303 8.57 -23.03 2.90
CA VAL A 303 9.36 -21.79 3.09
C VAL A 303 9.99 -21.34 1.78
N HIS A 304 10.57 -22.27 1.02
CA HIS A 304 11.10 -21.99 -0.31
C HIS A 304 10.01 -21.49 -1.27
N GLY A 305 8.84 -22.13 -1.31
CA GLY A 305 7.73 -21.71 -2.16
C GLY A 305 7.24 -20.31 -1.83
N MET A 306 7.01 -19.99 -0.55
CA MET A 306 6.59 -18.66 -0.11
C MET A 306 7.64 -17.59 -0.49
N THR A 307 8.92 -17.85 -0.23
CA THR A 307 10.01 -16.92 -0.58
C THR A 307 10.14 -16.76 -2.10
N SER A 308 10.05 -17.85 -2.86
CA SER A 308 10.13 -17.80 -4.33
C SER A 308 8.99 -17.02 -4.93
N SER A 309 7.75 -17.25 -4.49
CA SER A 309 6.58 -16.51 -4.99
C SER A 309 6.72 -15.01 -4.75
N LEU A 310 7.13 -14.58 -3.54
CA LEU A 310 7.31 -13.15 -3.27
C LEU A 310 8.47 -12.54 -4.08
N LYS A 311 9.59 -13.26 -4.25
CA LYS A 311 10.68 -12.83 -5.16
C LYS A 311 10.17 -12.65 -6.58
N GLU A 312 9.43 -13.64 -7.10
CA GLU A 312 8.85 -13.60 -8.44
C GLU A 312 7.85 -12.46 -8.62
N LEU A 313 7.04 -12.14 -7.60
CA LEU A 313 6.20 -10.94 -7.63
C LEU A 313 7.03 -9.67 -7.75
N LEU A 314 8.13 -9.55 -7.01
CA LEU A 314 9.01 -8.36 -7.00
C LEU A 314 10.02 -8.29 -8.16
N GLU A 315 10.07 -9.31 -9.03
CA GLU A 315 10.97 -9.36 -10.19
C GLU A 315 10.71 -8.18 -11.17
N LEU A 316 9.44 -7.88 -11.45
CA LEU A 316 9.02 -6.79 -12.34
C LEU A 316 8.03 -5.83 -11.69
N ALA A 317 7.23 -6.29 -10.72
CA ALA A 317 6.20 -5.45 -10.13
C ALA A 317 6.81 -4.34 -9.28
N PRO A 318 6.34 -3.09 -9.41
CA PRO A 318 6.68 -2.04 -8.46
C PRO A 318 6.28 -2.44 -7.03
N ILE A 319 7.19 -2.28 -6.05
CA ILE A 319 6.92 -2.56 -4.62
C ILE A 319 5.63 -1.87 -4.14
N LYS A 320 5.34 -0.67 -4.66
CA LYS A 320 4.12 0.12 -4.37
C LYS A 320 2.80 -0.52 -4.84
N LYS A 321 2.87 -1.65 -5.55
CA LYS A 321 1.71 -2.40 -6.05
C LYS A 321 1.57 -3.78 -5.40
N VAL A 322 2.48 -4.17 -4.51
CA VAL A 322 2.43 -5.45 -3.80
C VAL A 322 1.94 -5.21 -2.37
N MET A 323 0.94 -5.98 -1.94
CA MET A 323 0.27 -5.80 -0.65
C MET A 323 0.23 -7.10 0.15
N PHE A 324 0.16 -6.96 1.46
CA PHE A 324 -0.11 -8.06 2.37
C PHE A 324 -1.61 -8.39 2.45
N SER A 325 -1.90 -9.69 2.44
CA SER A 325 -3.15 -10.27 2.91
C SER A 325 -2.84 -11.61 3.56
N THR A 326 -3.72 -12.09 4.45
CA THR A 326 -3.60 -13.43 5.02
C THR A 326 -4.35 -14.47 4.21
N ASP A 327 -5.44 -14.07 3.56
CA ASP A 327 -6.53 -14.98 3.14
C ASP A 327 -7.03 -15.84 4.31
N GLY A 328 -7.00 -15.29 5.52
CA GLY A 328 -7.41 -15.99 6.74
C GLY A 328 -8.90 -16.29 6.71
N TYR A 329 -9.30 -17.51 7.06
CA TYR A 329 -10.71 -17.93 7.07
C TYR A 329 -10.98 -18.92 8.18
N ALA A 330 -12.22 -18.91 8.69
CA ALA A 330 -12.78 -19.80 9.70
C ALA A 330 -12.12 -19.75 11.10
N PHE A 331 -10.79 -19.69 11.19
CA PHE A 331 -10.03 -19.86 12.42
C PHE A 331 -9.06 -18.68 12.63
N PRO A 332 -9.00 -18.08 13.83
CA PRO A 332 -8.05 -17.01 14.14
C PRO A 332 -6.59 -17.39 13.86
N GLU A 333 -6.26 -18.67 13.97
CA GLU A 333 -4.94 -19.22 13.67
C GLU A 333 -4.51 -18.97 12.22
N THR A 334 -5.45 -18.92 11.26
CA THR A 334 -5.11 -18.68 9.84
C THR A 334 -4.58 -17.27 9.63
N TYR A 335 -5.17 -16.28 10.29
CA TYR A 335 -4.71 -14.88 10.30
C TYR A 335 -3.31 -14.76 10.93
N TYR A 336 -3.13 -15.39 12.10
CA TYR A 336 -1.84 -15.42 12.79
C TYR A 336 -0.74 -16.04 11.92
N LEU A 337 -1.00 -17.20 11.33
CA LEU A 337 -0.03 -17.91 10.51
C LEU A 337 0.33 -17.12 9.25
N GLY A 338 -0.65 -16.51 8.59
CA GLY A 338 -0.45 -15.64 7.43
C GLY A 338 0.45 -14.44 7.78
N ALA A 339 0.11 -13.70 8.84
CA ALA A 339 0.89 -12.56 9.30
C ALA A 339 2.31 -12.94 9.72
N LYS A 340 2.47 -13.98 10.56
CA LYS A 340 3.78 -14.45 11.02
C LYS A 340 4.69 -14.81 9.85
N LYS A 341 4.20 -15.62 8.91
CA LYS A 341 5.03 -16.07 7.76
C LYS A 341 5.26 -14.97 6.75
N ALA A 342 4.31 -14.07 6.53
CA ALA A 342 4.55 -12.90 5.70
C ALA A 342 5.70 -12.06 6.24
N ARG A 343 5.76 -11.78 7.54
CA ARG A 343 6.86 -10.99 8.15
C ARG A 343 8.22 -11.64 7.93
N ASP A 344 8.32 -12.95 8.19
CA ASP A 344 9.56 -13.70 7.95
C ASP A 344 9.96 -13.68 6.47
N VAL A 345 9.00 -13.90 5.56
CA VAL A 345 9.25 -13.98 4.12
C VAL A 345 9.62 -12.61 3.53
N VAL A 346 8.88 -11.56 3.86
CA VAL A 346 9.17 -10.19 3.41
C VAL A 346 10.53 -9.75 3.91
N TYR A 347 10.86 -9.98 5.19
CA TYR A 347 12.21 -9.71 5.72
C TYR A 347 13.30 -10.41 4.90
N ASN A 348 13.16 -11.73 4.67
CA ASN A 348 14.17 -12.50 3.97
C ASN A 348 14.33 -12.06 2.50
N VAL A 349 13.24 -11.73 1.82
CA VAL A 349 13.26 -11.27 0.42
C VAL A 349 13.91 -9.89 0.31
N LEU A 350 13.53 -8.94 1.17
CA LEU A 350 14.09 -7.59 1.15
C LEU A 350 15.55 -7.55 1.64
N ALA A 351 15.91 -8.39 2.61
CA ALA A 351 17.30 -8.54 3.02
C ALA A 351 18.18 -9.08 1.88
N ALA A 352 17.69 -10.07 1.12
CA ALA A 352 18.38 -10.56 -0.06
C ALA A 352 18.52 -9.47 -1.15
N ALA A 353 17.48 -8.69 -1.41
CA ALA A 353 17.56 -7.55 -2.32
C ALA A 353 18.60 -6.51 -1.86
N CYS A 354 18.79 -6.33 -0.55
CA CYS A 354 19.88 -5.50 -0.02
C CYS A 354 21.27 -6.11 -0.19
N GLU A 355 21.39 -7.44 -0.15
CA GLU A 355 22.65 -8.14 -0.38
C GLU A 355 23.06 -8.07 -1.86
N ASP A 356 22.08 -8.20 -2.77
CA ASP A 356 22.28 -8.11 -4.21
C ASP A 356 22.55 -6.67 -4.68
N GLY A 357 22.18 -5.68 -3.86
CA GLY A 357 22.41 -4.25 -4.12
C GLY A 357 21.23 -3.55 -4.82
N ASP A 358 20.09 -4.22 -4.95
CA ASP A 358 18.86 -3.68 -5.54
C ASP A 358 18.19 -2.65 -4.61
N LEU A 359 18.34 -2.82 -3.29
CA LEU A 359 17.79 -1.92 -2.27
C LEU A 359 18.84 -1.53 -1.23
N SER A 360 18.85 -0.27 -0.81
CA SER A 360 19.45 0.08 0.48
C SER A 360 18.61 -0.46 1.65
N ILE A 361 19.21 -0.59 2.83
CA ILE A 361 18.50 -1.05 4.05
C ILE A 361 17.31 -0.13 4.37
N GLN A 362 17.45 1.18 4.14
CA GLN A 362 16.38 2.14 4.38
C GLN A 362 15.22 1.96 3.40
N GLU A 363 15.51 1.76 2.11
CA GLU A 363 14.48 1.46 1.10
C GLU A 363 13.77 0.13 1.41
N ALA A 364 14.50 -0.88 1.91
CA ALA A 364 13.88 -2.12 2.38
C ALA A 364 12.96 -1.90 3.61
N ILE A 365 13.36 -1.05 4.57
CA ILE A 365 12.50 -0.69 5.71
C ILE A 365 11.24 0.04 5.23
N GLU A 366 11.36 0.93 4.25
CA GLU A 366 10.21 1.62 3.65
C GLU A 366 9.31 0.63 2.89
N ALA A 367 9.91 -0.31 2.15
CA ALA A 367 9.19 -1.36 1.43
C ALA A 367 8.39 -2.26 2.36
N VAL A 368 8.88 -2.54 3.58
CA VAL A 368 8.11 -3.23 4.62
C VAL A 368 6.80 -2.48 4.91
N ASP A 369 6.88 -1.19 5.21
CA ASP A 369 5.68 -0.39 5.52
C ASP A 369 4.77 -0.22 4.30
N ASP A 370 5.34 -0.15 3.09
CA ASP A 370 4.54 -0.14 1.86
C ASP A 370 3.72 -1.43 1.69
N ILE A 371 4.39 -2.57 1.74
CA ILE A 371 3.80 -3.89 1.52
C ILE A 371 2.77 -4.22 2.59
N PHE A 372 3.11 -4.02 3.86
CA PHE A 372 2.21 -4.38 4.96
C PHE A 372 1.10 -3.38 5.20
N ARG A 373 1.22 -2.13 4.74
CA ARG A 373 0.35 -1.06 5.22
C ARG A 373 0.02 0.01 4.17
N ARG A 374 1.00 0.84 3.74
CA ARG A 374 0.71 2.07 2.97
C ARG A 374 0.01 1.80 1.65
N ASN A 375 0.39 0.74 0.93
CA ASN A 375 -0.22 0.38 -0.35
C ASN A 375 -1.72 0.09 -0.19
N ALA A 376 -2.09 -0.71 0.81
CA ALA A 376 -3.49 -1.04 1.09
C ALA A 376 -4.28 0.18 1.60
N LEU A 377 -3.72 0.98 2.51
CA LEU A 377 -4.37 2.21 2.97
C LEU A 377 -4.71 3.15 1.80
N HIS A 378 -3.78 3.33 0.86
CA HIS A 378 -3.97 4.18 -0.30
C HIS A 378 -5.00 3.61 -1.26
N LEU A 379 -4.86 2.34 -1.65
CA LEU A 379 -5.72 1.70 -2.64
C LEU A 379 -7.18 1.62 -2.19
N TYR A 380 -7.41 1.19 -0.94
CA TYR A 380 -8.75 1.01 -0.38
C TYR A 380 -9.28 2.26 0.36
N LYS A 381 -8.54 3.37 0.34
CA LYS A 381 -8.90 4.66 0.97
C LYS A 381 -9.29 4.53 2.45
N LEU A 382 -8.51 3.76 3.20
CA LEU A 382 -8.79 3.48 4.61
C LEU A 382 -8.23 4.59 5.50
N ASN A 383 -9.06 5.14 6.37
CA ASN A 383 -8.65 6.11 7.39
C ASN A 383 -8.38 5.36 8.71
N VAL A 384 -7.17 4.81 8.87
CA VAL A 384 -6.76 4.23 10.15
C VAL A 384 -6.19 5.34 11.02
N THR A 385 -6.94 5.79 12.03
CA THR A 385 -6.41 6.64 13.09
C THR A 385 -5.42 5.83 13.91
N ASN A 386 -4.13 6.19 13.89
CA ASN A 386 -3.17 5.57 14.79
C ASN A 386 -3.59 5.84 16.23
N GLY A 387 -3.92 4.78 16.97
CA GLY A 387 -3.91 4.81 18.42
C GLY A 387 -2.49 5.18 18.87
N SER A 388 -2.41 6.20 19.72
CA SER A 388 -1.17 6.69 20.32
C SER A 388 -0.30 5.55 20.85
N ILE A 389 0.91 5.39 20.30
CA ILE A 389 1.99 4.76 21.05
C ILE A 389 2.53 5.87 21.94
N ASN A 390 2.07 5.86 23.20
CA ASN A 390 2.71 6.59 24.28
C ASN A 390 4.11 6.01 24.46
N ASN A 391 5.12 6.62 23.82
CA ASN A 391 6.50 6.43 24.23
C ASN A 391 6.75 7.30 25.47
N GLU A 392 6.17 6.92 26.61
CA GLU A 392 6.76 7.22 27.91
C GLU A 392 7.95 6.28 28.09
N THR A 393 9.10 6.65 27.54
CA THR A 393 10.36 6.00 27.87
C THR A 393 10.92 6.69 29.10
N THR A 394 10.65 6.12 30.27
CA THR A 394 11.38 6.36 31.50
C THR A 394 12.86 5.99 31.28
N ILE A 395 13.70 6.99 31.03
CA ILE A 395 15.16 6.80 31.08
C ILE A 395 15.59 7.02 32.52
N ALA A 396 15.90 5.90 33.19
CA ALA A 396 16.61 5.89 34.45
C ALA A 396 17.95 6.61 34.30
N GLY A 397 18.23 7.52 35.23
CA GLY A 397 19.45 8.31 35.26
C GLY A 397 20.71 7.45 35.34
N GLY A 398 21.56 7.61 34.34
CA GLY A 398 22.97 7.25 34.37
C GLY A 398 23.74 8.40 33.74
N GLY A 399 24.29 9.27 34.59
CA GLY A 399 24.96 10.48 34.13
C GLY A 399 26.27 10.18 33.39
N VAL A 400 26.40 10.73 32.18
CA VAL A 400 27.68 11.16 31.63
C VAL A 400 27.42 12.47 30.88
N SER A 401 28.21 13.49 31.23
CA SER A 401 28.15 14.85 30.71
C SER A 401 28.92 14.96 29.39
N SER A 402 28.27 15.44 28.32
CA SER A 402 28.85 16.45 27.40
C SER A 402 27.80 16.96 26.38
N THR A 403 27.48 18.27 26.43
CA THR A 403 27.13 19.22 25.34
C THR A 403 26.86 18.65 23.92
N SER A 404 25.86 19.00 23.11
CA SER A 404 25.01 20.22 22.98
C SER A 404 24.07 20.06 21.76
N VAL A 405 22.78 20.47 21.84
CA VAL A 405 21.81 20.84 20.76
C VAL A 405 21.54 19.87 19.56
N GLU A 406 22.42 18.91 19.28
CA GLU A 406 22.41 18.04 18.09
C GLU A 406 21.38 16.89 18.19
N GLU A 407 20.87 16.57 19.38
CA GLU A 407 19.99 15.41 19.59
C GLU A 407 18.53 15.60 19.12
N ASP A 408 18.11 16.82 18.79
CA ASP A 408 16.72 17.12 18.39
C ASP A 408 16.51 17.18 16.86
N VAL A 409 17.58 17.13 16.06
CA VAL A 409 17.49 17.16 14.59
C VAL A 409 17.43 15.74 14.05
N LEU A 410 16.40 15.41 13.28
CA LEU A 410 16.26 14.12 12.61
C LEU A 410 16.91 14.13 11.22
N PHE A 411 16.73 15.22 10.48
CA PHE A 411 17.16 15.32 9.08
C PHE A 411 17.78 16.68 8.75
N VAL A 412 18.77 16.66 7.86
CA VAL A 412 19.35 17.85 7.23
C VAL A 412 19.08 17.77 5.72
N ARG A 413 18.34 18.76 5.21
CA ARG A 413 18.04 18.92 3.79
C ARG A 413 19.18 19.68 3.11
N ILE A 414 19.89 19.02 2.21
CA ILE A 414 20.92 19.64 1.38
C ILE A 414 20.26 20.18 0.11
N ILE A 415 20.17 21.51 -0.01
CA ILE A 415 19.40 22.21 -1.05
C ILE A 415 20.31 22.70 -2.17
N TRP A 416 19.84 22.59 -3.42
CA TRP A 416 20.41 23.26 -4.59
C TRP A 416 19.31 23.74 -5.53
N SER A 417 19.65 24.66 -6.43
CA SER A 417 18.79 25.08 -7.53
C SER A 417 19.24 24.38 -8.81
N ASP A 418 18.31 23.80 -9.58
CA ASP A 418 18.62 23.17 -10.86
C ASP A 418 18.61 24.17 -12.03
N ALA A 419 18.90 23.71 -13.26
CA ALA A 419 18.94 24.57 -14.44
C ALA A 419 17.56 25.10 -14.85
N SER A 420 16.48 24.52 -14.35
CA SER A 420 15.09 24.98 -14.57
C SER A 420 14.61 25.98 -13.52
N GLY A 421 15.48 26.36 -12.57
CA GLY A 421 15.17 27.28 -11.48
C GLY A 421 14.39 26.63 -10.33
N GLN A 422 14.27 25.30 -10.30
CA GLN A 422 13.58 24.60 -9.21
C GLN A 422 14.54 24.34 -8.04
N ASN A 423 14.07 24.56 -6.81
CA ASN A 423 14.80 24.16 -5.62
C ASN A 423 14.61 22.66 -5.38
N ARG A 424 15.71 21.91 -5.42
CA ARG A 424 15.75 20.47 -5.20
C ARG A 424 16.44 20.19 -3.86
N CYS A 425 16.19 19.03 -3.29
CA CYS A 425 16.84 18.63 -2.04
C CYS A 425 17.29 17.18 -2.03
N ARG A 426 18.35 16.93 -1.26
CA ARG A 426 18.81 15.60 -0.84
C ARG A 426 18.75 15.59 0.68
N VAL A 427 17.91 14.74 1.24
CA VAL A 427 17.72 14.64 2.69
C VAL A 427 18.71 13.63 3.26
N VAL A 428 19.41 14.01 4.32
CA VAL A 428 20.40 13.17 5.01
C VAL A 428 20.05 13.12 6.50
N PRO A 429 20.03 11.95 7.15
CA PRO A 429 19.86 11.87 8.60
C PRO A 429 20.91 12.70 9.35
N ALA A 430 20.51 13.40 10.41
CA ALA A 430 21.40 14.35 11.11
C ALA A 430 22.71 13.72 11.56
N GLY A 431 22.69 12.53 12.17
CA GLY A 431 23.90 11.82 12.58
C GLY A 431 24.87 11.60 11.41
N ARG A 432 24.37 11.12 10.26
CA ARG A 432 25.18 10.94 9.05
C ARG A 432 25.68 12.27 8.50
N PHE A 433 24.86 13.32 8.57
CA PHE A 433 25.22 14.64 8.11
C PHE A 433 26.39 15.20 8.92
N TYR A 434 26.26 15.25 10.24
CA TYR A 434 27.25 15.81 11.15
C TYR A 434 28.51 14.94 11.24
N GLU A 435 28.41 13.62 11.14
CA GLU A 435 29.57 12.74 11.17
C GLU A 435 30.37 12.82 9.86
N VAL A 436 29.69 12.82 8.70
CA VAL A 436 30.36 12.60 7.41
C VAL A 436 29.99 13.63 6.36
N THR A 437 28.70 13.83 6.07
CA THR A 437 28.28 14.58 4.89
C THR A 437 28.68 16.05 4.95
N ARG A 438 28.70 16.68 6.13
CA ARG A 438 29.13 18.07 6.31
C ARG A 438 30.54 18.34 5.77
N ASN A 439 31.41 17.33 5.81
CA ASN A 439 32.81 17.45 5.41
C ASN A 439 33.10 16.80 4.05
N LYS A 440 32.43 15.68 3.73
CA LYS A 440 32.72 14.89 2.52
C LYS A 440 31.73 15.14 1.37
N GLY A 441 30.62 15.82 1.66
CA GLY A 441 29.49 15.94 0.75
C GLY A 441 28.76 14.62 0.53
N VAL A 442 27.73 14.67 -0.32
CA VAL A 442 26.93 13.52 -0.75
C VAL A 442 26.94 13.40 -2.27
N GLY A 443 26.91 12.17 -2.78
CA GLY A 443 26.85 11.90 -4.21
C GLY A 443 25.56 12.37 -4.87
N LEU A 444 25.66 12.90 -6.08
CA LEU A 444 24.53 13.27 -6.91
C LEU A 444 24.85 13.03 -8.39
N THR A 445 23.93 12.44 -9.14
CA THR A 445 24.12 12.20 -10.58
C THR A 445 24.08 13.48 -11.40
N PHE A 446 24.73 13.53 -12.56
CA PHE A 446 24.69 14.70 -13.46
C PHE A 446 23.28 15.03 -13.96
N ALA A 447 22.41 14.02 -14.12
CA ALA A 447 21.04 14.17 -14.62
C ALA A 447 20.22 15.22 -13.87
N VAL A 448 20.51 15.46 -12.58
CA VAL A 448 19.77 16.42 -11.74
C VAL A 448 19.80 17.86 -12.27
N MET A 449 20.84 18.23 -13.03
CA MET A 449 20.93 19.55 -13.67
C MET A 449 20.31 19.55 -15.07
N GLY A 450 19.97 18.39 -15.63
CA GLY A 450 19.26 18.25 -16.88
C GLY A 450 17.73 18.20 -16.73
N MET A 451 17.21 18.00 -15.51
CA MET A 451 15.78 17.84 -15.24
C MET A 451 14.98 19.06 -15.69
N THR A 452 13.79 18.82 -16.26
CA THR A 452 12.88 19.90 -16.63
C THR A 452 11.97 20.31 -15.46
N SER A 453 11.30 21.45 -15.60
CA SER A 453 10.33 21.94 -14.60
C SER A 453 8.97 21.24 -14.65
N PHE A 454 8.66 20.48 -15.71
CA PHE A 454 7.34 19.88 -15.94
C PHE A 454 7.32 18.34 -15.96
N CYS A 455 8.47 17.68 -15.98
CA CYS A 455 8.58 16.22 -15.88
C CYS A 455 9.85 15.77 -15.16
N ASP A 456 9.81 14.58 -14.57
CA ASP A 456 10.95 13.94 -13.89
C ASP A 456 11.87 13.22 -14.90
N GLY A 457 12.44 13.99 -15.83
CA GLY A 457 13.39 13.49 -16.82
C GLY A 457 14.33 14.58 -17.33
N PRO A 458 15.59 14.22 -17.67
CA PRO A 458 16.52 15.16 -18.26
C PRO A 458 16.06 15.56 -19.67
N ALA A 459 16.20 16.84 -20.02
CA ALA A 459 15.89 17.30 -21.37
C ALA A 459 16.85 16.67 -22.41
N ASP A 460 16.29 16.35 -23.59
CA ASP A 460 17.04 15.80 -24.70
C ASP A 460 18.19 16.75 -25.13
N GLY A 461 19.32 16.18 -25.52
CA GLY A 461 20.48 16.93 -26.03
C GLY A 461 21.33 17.64 -24.95
N THR A 462 20.96 17.55 -23.67
CA THR A 462 21.75 18.15 -22.56
C THR A 462 23.07 17.42 -22.27
N ASN A 463 23.20 16.15 -22.66
CA ASN A 463 24.26 15.22 -22.25
C ASN A 463 24.38 15.01 -20.72
N LEU A 464 23.45 15.55 -19.93
CA LEU A 464 23.35 15.35 -18.49
C LEU A 464 22.47 14.13 -18.22
N THR A 465 23.11 12.96 -18.16
CA THR A 465 22.42 11.67 -18.02
C THR A 465 22.65 11.05 -16.64
N GLY A 466 22.12 9.85 -16.40
CA GLY A 466 22.41 9.08 -15.18
C GLY A 466 23.88 8.69 -15.01
N VAL A 467 24.69 8.82 -16.06
CA VAL A 467 26.13 8.52 -16.04
C VAL A 467 26.92 9.74 -15.54
N GLY A 468 27.71 9.54 -14.48
CA GLY A 468 28.52 10.57 -13.84
C GLY A 468 27.98 10.97 -12.46
N GLU A 469 28.89 11.37 -11.57
CA GLU A 469 28.57 11.76 -10.18
C GLU A 469 29.33 13.04 -9.82
N ILE A 470 28.62 13.99 -9.20
CA ILE A 470 29.21 15.12 -8.48
C ILE A 470 29.05 14.93 -6.97
N ARG A 471 29.80 15.70 -6.19
CA ARG A 471 29.61 15.86 -4.75
C ARG A 471 28.85 17.15 -4.46
N LEU A 472 27.71 17.01 -3.80
CA LEU A 472 27.03 18.11 -3.11
C LEU A 472 27.75 18.36 -1.79
N VAL A 473 28.49 19.46 -1.69
CA VAL A 473 29.26 19.86 -0.50
C VAL A 473 28.48 20.93 0.27
N PRO A 474 28.02 20.65 1.50
CA PRO A 474 27.28 21.62 2.31
C PRO A 474 28.08 22.90 2.59
N ASP A 475 27.43 24.05 2.43
CA ASP A 475 27.93 25.37 2.79
C ASP A 475 27.47 25.70 4.21
N MET A 476 28.23 25.26 5.22
CA MET A 476 27.83 25.28 6.63
C MET A 476 27.37 26.65 7.17
N PRO A 477 27.92 27.81 6.76
CA PRO A 477 27.36 29.12 7.09
C PRO A 477 25.89 29.34 6.70
N THR A 478 25.35 28.54 5.77
CA THR A 478 23.95 28.59 5.34
C THR A 478 23.05 27.61 6.06
N LEU A 479 23.58 26.84 7.03
CA LEU A 479 22.80 25.90 7.82
C LEU A 479 21.79 26.66 8.69
N LEU A 480 20.53 26.26 8.59
CA LEU A 480 19.42 26.87 9.30
C LEU A 480 18.44 25.79 9.77
N ARG A 481 17.96 25.91 11.02
CA ARG A 481 16.83 25.10 11.51
C ARG A 481 15.52 25.65 10.98
N LEU A 482 14.68 24.77 10.41
CA LEU A 482 13.43 25.18 9.79
C LEU A 482 12.40 25.62 10.85
N PRO A 483 11.91 26.87 10.80
CA PRO A 483 10.94 27.36 11.79
C PRO A 483 9.64 26.55 11.85
N TRP A 484 9.19 26.02 10.71
CA TRP A 484 7.95 25.23 10.57
C TRP A 484 8.18 23.71 10.67
N SER A 485 9.43 23.24 10.76
CA SER A 485 9.77 21.83 10.99
C SER A 485 10.95 21.75 11.96
N SER A 486 10.65 21.85 13.25
CA SER A 486 11.64 22.06 14.33
C SER A 486 12.69 20.95 14.47
N ARG A 487 12.42 19.76 13.92
CA ARG A 487 13.32 18.60 13.91
C ARG A 487 14.09 18.44 12.60
N GLU A 488 14.07 19.47 11.76
CA GLU A 488 14.75 19.48 10.48
C GLU A 488 15.59 20.76 10.29
N GLU A 489 16.72 20.58 9.63
CA GLU A 489 17.59 21.67 9.21
C GLU A 489 17.72 21.69 7.69
N MET A 490 18.07 22.84 7.12
CA MET A 490 18.41 22.98 5.72
C MET A 490 19.78 23.63 5.58
N VAL A 491 20.52 23.22 4.56
CA VAL A 491 21.82 23.79 4.22
C VAL A 491 21.93 23.88 2.71
N MET A 492 22.42 24.99 2.18
CA MET A 492 22.73 25.11 0.76
C MET A 492 24.01 24.33 0.45
N ALA A 493 24.17 23.84 -0.78
CA ALA A 493 25.40 23.14 -1.17
C ALA A 493 26.01 23.65 -2.47
N ASP A 494 27.34 23.53 -2.53
CA ASP A 494 28.11 23.66 -3.76
C ASP A 494 28.20 22.30 -4.46
N MET A 495 28.29 22.31 -5.79
CA MET A 495 28.46 21.09 -6.59
C MET A 495 29.90 21.00 -7.07
N GLN A 496 30.56 19.89 -6.75
CA GLN A 496 31.97 19.66 -7.08
C GLN A 496 32.14 18.41 -7.93
N ILE A 497 32.91 18.51 -9.01
CA ILE A 497 33.24 17.36 -9.87
C ILE A 497 34.32 16.47 -9.23
N ARG A 498 35.24 17.09 -8.49
CA ARG A 498 36.28 16.46 -7.68
C ARG A 498 36.44 17.28 -6.39
N PRO A 499 36.96 16.72 -5.29
CA PRO A 499 37.15 17.48 -4.05
C PRO A 499 37.94 18.78 -4.30
N GLY A 500 37.33 19.93 -3.98
CA GLY A 500 37.90 21.26 -4.18
C GLY A 500 37.71 21.85 -5.59
N GLU A 501 37.15 21.11 -6.54
CA GLU A 501 36.91 21.55 -7.90
C GLU A 501 35.42 21.69 -8.18
N ALA A 502 34.96 22.93 -8.30
CA ALA A 502 33.58 23.23 -8.62
C ALA A 502 33.20 22.72 -10.01
N TRP A 503 32.02 22.10 -10.11
CA TRP A 503 31.46 21.67 -11.37
C TRP A 503 30.99 22.87 -12.20
N GLU A 504 31.08 22.78 -13.52
CA GLU A 504 30.71 23.88 -14.42
C GLU A 504 29.21 24.23 -14.35
N TYR A 505 28.36 23.27 -14.01
CA TYR A 505 26.92 23.46 -13.83
C TYR A 505 26.52 23.89 -12.41
N CYS A 506 27.46 24.18 -11.50
CA CYS A 506 27.13 24.65 -10.15
C CYS A 506 26.64 26.13 -10.17
N PRO A 507 25.37 26.43 -9.88
CA PRO A 507 24.86 27.80 -10.01
C PRO A 507 25.48 28.77 -9.00
N ARG A 508 25.76 28.30 -7.77
CA ARG A 508 26.41 29.11 -6.73
C ARG A 508 27.81 29.54 -7.15
N ASN A 509 28.59 28.61 -7.71
CA ASN A 509 29.94 28.90 -8.20
C ASN A 509 29.90 29.84 -9.42
N ALA A 510 28.95 29.64 -10.34
CA ALA A 510 28.73 30.56 -11.46
C ALA A 510 28.44 31.99 -10.97
N LEU A 511 27.55 32.15 -9.99
CA LEU A 511 27.24 33.45 -9.38
C LEU A 511 28.49 34.07 -8.74
N ARG A 512 29.26 33.33 -7.94
CA ARG A 512 30.50 33.83 -7.32
C ARG A 512 31.54 34.29 -8.34
N LYS A 513 31.66 33.60 -9.49
CA LYS A 513 32.54 34.01 -10.59
C LYS A 513 32.08 35.34 -11.20
N VAL A 514 30.79 35.48 -11.52
CA VAL A 514 30.24 36.70 -12.11
C VAL A 514 30.36 37.89 -11.14
N THR A 515 30.04 37.71 -9.86
CA THR A 515 30.15 38.80 -8.87
C THR A 515 31.61 39.21 -8.63
N LYS A 516 32.55 38.26 -8.69
CA LYS A 516 33.98 38.58 -8.63
C LYS A 516 34.44 39.41 -9.83
N VAL A 517 34.01 39.08 -11.05
CA VAL A 517 34.31 39.89 -12.25
C VAL A 517 33.73 41.30 -12.12
N LEU A 518 32.48 41.43 -11.68
CA LEU A 518 31.85 42.73 -11.43
C LEU A 518 32.65 43.59 -10.42
N LEU A 519 33.16 42.98 -9.37
CA LEU A 519 33.96 43.69 -8.38
C LEU A 519 35.37 44.02 -8.90
N ASP A 520 36.09 43.05 -9.46
CA ASP A 520 37.50 43.20 -9.83
C ASP A 520 37.68 44.11 -11.06
N GLU A 521 36.81 43.98 -12.07
CA GLU A 521 36.93 44.73 -13.32
C GLU A 521 36.17 46.07 -13.30
N PHE A 522 35.07 46.14 -12.56
CA PHE A 522 34.17 47.29 -12.59
C PHE A 522 33.97 47.97 -11.22
N ASN A 523 34.49 47.39 -10.13
CA ASN A 523 34.31 47.88 -8.76
C ASN A 523 32.82 48.09 -8.38
N VAL A 524 31.95 47.19 -8.85
CA VAL A 524 30.51 47.21 -8.53
C VAL A 524 30.09 45.95 -7.79
N THR A 525 29.09 46.10 -6.92
CA THR A 525 28.45 44.98 -6.19
C THR A 525 26.98 44.88 -6.59
N MET A 526 26.44 43.66 -6.57
CA MET A 526 25.04 43.39 -6.91
C MET A 526 24.18 43.34 -5.65
N LYS A 527 23.02 43.97 -5.69
CA LYS A 527 21.93 43.76 -4.72
C LYS A 527 20.78 43.05 -5.43
N ALA A 528 20.18 42.08 -4.77
CA ALA A 528 19.02 41.35 -5.27
C ALA A 528 17.92 41.34 -4.21
N GLY A 529 16.68 41.57 -4.65
CA GLY A 529 15.47 41.41 -3.86
C GLY A 529 14.47 40.56 -4.66
N PHE A 530 13.59 39.86 -3.97
CA PHE A 530 12.61 38.98 -4.59
C PHE A 530 11.23 39.28 -4.00
N GLU A 531 10.23 39.37 -4.86
CA GLU A 531 8.83 39.48 -4.46
C GLU A 531 8.19 38.09 -4.57
N ASN A 532 7.68 37.56 -3.44
CA ASN A 532 7.05 36.25 -3.40
C ASN A 532 5.53 36.44 -3.33
N GLU A 533 4.82 35.99 -4.36
CA GLU A 533 3.36 36.04 -4.43
C GLU A 533 2.75 34.66 -4.16
N PHE A 534 1.66 34.61 -3.41
CA PHE A 534 0.92 33.37 -3.14
C PHE A 534 -0.58 33.64 -3.00
N PHE A 535 -1.38 32.59 -3.23
CA PHE A 535 -2.82 32.63 -3.00
C PHE A 535 -3.19 31.95 -1.69
N LEU A 536 -3.83 32.68 -0.78
CA LEU A 536 -4.42 32.09 0.42
C LEU A 536 -5.81 31.54 0.09
N ARG A 537 -6.03 30.27 0.44
CA ARG A 537 -7.32 29.58 0.25
C ARG A 537 -7.82 29.04 1.58
N ARG A 538 -9.15 28.97 1.71
CA ARG A 538 -9.80 28.30 2.84
C ARG A 538 -10.64 27.13 2.36
N LYS A 539 -10.76 26.13 3.22
CA LYS A 539 -11.58 24.96 2.98
C LYS A 539 -13.04 25.28 3.31
N LEU A 540 -13.92 25.11 2.34
CA LEU A 540 -15.37 25.19 2.51
C LEU A 540 -15.94 23.79 2.34
N VAL A 541 -16.76 23.36 3.30
CA VAL A 541 -17.53 22.12 3.17
C VAL A 541 -18.97 22.53 2.90
N SER A 542 -19.45 22.27 1.68
CA SER A 542 -20.85 22.44 1.29
C SER A 542 -21.37 21.09 0.80
N ASP A 543 -22.50 20.64 1.33
CA ASP A 543 -23.16 19.39 0.91
C ASP A 543 -22.24 18.14 0.94
N GLY A 544 -21.30 18.10 1.88
CA GLY A 544 -20.34 17.00 2.03
C GLY A 544 -19.20 16.98 1.00
N VAL A 545 -19.12 17.98 0.12
CA VAL A 545 -18.03 18.16 -0.83
C VAL A 545 -17.08 19.24 -0.31
N GLU A 546 -15.81 18.86 -0.17
CA GLU A 546 -14.76 19.79 0.24
C GLU A 546 -14.29 20.61 -0.98
N GLN A 547 -14.37 21.94 -0.88
CA GLN A 547 -13.91 22.85 -1.92
C GLN A 547 -12.91 23.85 -1.35
N TRP A 548 -11.87 24.14 -2.12
CA TRP A 548 -10.90 25.19 -1.80
C TRP A 548 -11.31 26.49 -2.49
N VAL A 549 -11.75 27.46 -1.71
CA VAL A 549 -12.17 28.78 -2.20
C VAL A 549 -11.15 29.85 -1.79
N PRO A 550 -11.07 30.99 -2.49
CA PRO A 550 -10.28 32.13 -2.04
C PRO A 550 -10.57 32.47 -0.58
N TYR A 551 -9.54 32.85 0.17
CA TYR A 551 -9.69 33.22 1.58
C TYR A 551 -10.64 34.41 1.75
N ASP A 552 -10.52 35.40 0.88
CA ASP A 552 -11.41 36.56 0.78
C ASP A 552 -11.83 36.85 -0.67
N ASN A 553 -12.85 37.69 -0.84
CA ASN A 553 -13.33 38.21 -2.13
C ASN A 553 -13.37 39.74 -2.12
N THR A 554 -12.50 40.38 -1.33
CA THR A 554 -12.46 41.83 -1.21
C THR A 554 -11.70 42.46 -2.38
N ASN A 555 -11.83 43.78 -2.54
CA ASN A 555 -11.10 44.49 -3.57
C ASN A 555 -9.60 44.60 -3.21
N TYR A 556 -8.77 44.89 -4.22
CA TYR A 556 -7.34 45.13 -4.08
C TYR A 556 -7.01 46.09 -2.91
N CYS A 557 -6.01 45.72 -2.10
CA CYS A 557 -5.57 46.45 -0.90
C CYS A 557 -6.65 46.72 0.17
N SER A 558 -7.65 45.84 0.32
CA SER A 558 -8.63 45.95 1.41
C SER A 558 -8.01 45.64 2.78
N THR A 559 -8.14 46.56 3.73
CA THR A 559 -7.67 46.36 5.11
C THR A 559 -8.36 45.19 5.79
N SER A 560 -9.63 44.92 5.46
CA SER A 560 -10.40 43.82 6.06
C SER A 560 -9.88 42.43 5.67
N ALA A 561 -9.31 42.27 4.47
CA ALA A 561 -8.69 41.01 4.06
C ALA A 561 -7.36 40.80 4.79
N PHE A 562 -6.57 41.88 4.94
CA PHE A 562 -5.35 41.84 5.73
C PHE A 562 -5.66 41.48 7.19
N ASP A 563 -6.64 42.12 7.82
CA ASP A 563 -7.04 41.82 9.20
C ASP A 563 -7.44 40.35 9.38
N GLY A 564 -8.17 39.79 8.40
CA GLY A 564 -8.53 38.37 8.41
C GLY A 564 -7.32 37.44 8.31
N ALA A 565 -6.40 37.72 7.38
CA ALA A 565 -5.21 36.91 7.14
C ALA A 565 -4.02 37.21 8.09
N SER A 566 -4.17 38.20 8.97
CA SER A 566 -3.07 38.79 9.75
C SER A 566 -2.29 37.76 10.57
N SER A 567 -2.95 36.77 11.17
CA SER A 567 -2.28 35.73 11.95
C SER A 567 -1.30 34.90 11.11
N ILE A 568 -1.69 34.52 9.90
CA ILE A 568 -0.86 33.76 8.97
C ILE A 568 0.29 34.63 8.47
N LEU A 569 0.02 35.90 8.13
CA LEU A 569 1.07 36.83 7.68
C LEU A 569 2.09 37.11 8.78
N GLN A 570 1.67 37.20 10.05
CA GLN A 570 2.56 37.33 11.20
C GLN A 570 3.43 36.08 11.41
N GLU A 571 2.88 34.88 11.20
CA GLU A 571 3.65 33.63 11.27
C GLU A 571 4.68 33.53 10.15
N VAL A 572 4.30 33.89 8.92
CA VAL A 572 5.21 33.96 7.76
C VAL A 572 6.33 34.97 8.03
N TYR A 573 6.00 36.18 8.46
CA TYR A 573 6.97 37.21 8.81
C TYR A 573 7.93 36.74 9.90
N SER A 574 7.42 36.12 10.96
CA SER A 574 8.23 35.60 12.07
C SER A 574 9.17 34.48 11.61
N SER A 575 8.69 33.59 10.72
CA SER A 575 9.50 32.51 10.16
C SER A 575 10.62 33.03 9.25
N LEU A 576 10.32 34.00 8.38
CA LEU A 576 11.33 34.66 7.53
C LEU A 576 12.38 35.37 8.36
N LYS A 577 11.96 36.11 9.40
CA LYS A 577 12.86 36.81 10.31
C LYS A 577 13.75 35.84 11.09
N THR A 578 13.22 34.71 11.54
CA THR A 578 14.02 33.65 12.20
C THR A 578 15.04 33.01 11.25
N SER A 579 14.78 33.11 9.94
CA SER A 579 15.65 32.63 8.87
C SER A 579 16.64 33.70 8.36
N ASP A 580 16.79 34.82 9.07
CA ASP A 580 17.60 35.99 8.68
C ASP A 580 17.21 36.61 7.32
N ILE A 581 15.95 36.42 6.89
CA ILE A 581 15.40 37.05 5.70
C ILE A 581 14.74 38.36 6.11
N VAL A 582 15.28 39.47 5.61
CA VAL A 582 14.72 40.80 5.81
C VAL A 582 13.52 41.00 4.89
N VAL A 583 12.35 41.26 5.49
CA VAL A 583 11.14 41.66 4.76
C VAL A 583 11.09 43.18 4.72
N GLU A 584 11.28 43.77 3.54
CA GLU A 584 11.22 45.23 3.36
C GLU A 584 9.79 45.75 3.24
N GLN A 585 8.91 44.96 2.61
CA GLN A 585 7.50 45.26 2.40
C GLN A 585 6.69 43.97 2.52
N ALA A 586 5.50 44.05 3.13
CA ALA A 586 4.58 42.94 3.33
C ALA A 586 3.19 43.28 2.78
#